data_AF-A0A445EU63-F1
#
_entry.id   AF-A0A445EU63-F1
#
_cell.length_a   1.000
_cell.length_b   1.000
_cell.length_c   1.000
_cell.angle_alpha   90.00
_cell.angle_beta   90.00
_cell.angle_gamma   90.00
#
_symmetry.space_group_name_H-M   'P 1'
#
loop_
_entity.id
_entity.type
_entity.pdbx_description
1 polymer ?
#
loop_
_entity_poly.entity_id
_entity_poly.type
_entity_poly.pdbx_seq_one_letter_code
_entity_poly.pdbx_strand_id
1 'polypeptide(L)'
;MNVTVFMIPADIFAALEPIKDNEEAVKSYGIHLGTEIFLFYAYFHCYIARIELNVSLYAYYYWQNLGLIEETKINRSLPWRRPANVFRVREDVRPIFWANRPKSYISRTIGWDQYPHGRWGDSRNPSYGALTDYQFMRPRARDKKLVEEWVVPLRSIEDIYERFKQYCLGKLRSNPWSELDGLQPETRIINEQLEKINLKGFLTINSQPAVNGEKSDSPTVGWGGPGGYVYQKAYVEFFCSKEKLDALVEKCKNRSSLTFMAVNKEGSWRSNVGQTDVNAVTWGVFPAKEIIQPTIVDPVSFMVWKDEAFEIWSRGWACLYPEGDASRKLVEEVGNSYFLVSLVDNDYVNGDLFAVFADF
;
A
#
# COMPACT_ATOMS: atom_id res chain seq x y z
N MET A 1 3.43 -35.34 -13.33
CA MET A 1 4.81 -35.49 -13.83
C MET A 1 5.74 -35.48 -12.62
N ASN A 2 6.42 -36.58 -12.33
CA ASN A 2 7.50 -36.58 -11.33
C ASN A 2 8.63 -35.73 -11.89
N VAL A 3 9.03 -34.70 -11.13
CA VAL A 3 9.98 -33.66 -11.57
C VAL A 3 11.43 -34.18 -11.60
N THR A 4 11.70 -35.38 -11.09
CA THR A 4 13.03 -35.99 -11.05
C THR A 4 12.99 -37.51 -11.23
N VAL A 5 14.03 -38.07 -11.88
CA VAL A 5 14.23 -39.52 -12.16
C VAL A 5 14.89 -40.25 -10.97
N PHE A 6 15.09 -39.57 -9.84
CA PHE A 6 15.77 -40.14 -8.68
C PHE A 6 14.80 -40.87 -7.75
N MET A 7 15.23 -42.04 -7.24
CA MET A 7 14.49 -42.76 -6.21
C MET A 7 14.66 -42.05 -4.87
N ILE A 8 13.57 -41.93 -4.12
CA ILE A 8 13.59 -41.42 -2.75
C ILE A 8 14.28 -42.49 -1.87
N PRO A 9 15.33 -42.14 -1.09
CA PRO A 9 15.96 -43.05 -0.16
C PRO A 9 14.98 -43.78 0.76
N ALA A 10 15.23 -45.07 1.02
CA ALA A 10 14.35 -45.93 1.82
C ALA A 10 14.12 -45.38 3.24
N ASP A 11 15.14 -44.76 3.84
CA ASP A 11 15.07 -44.20 5.19
C ASP A 11 14.09 -43.01 5.26
N ILE A 12 14.04 -42.18 4.21
CA ILE A 12 13.09 -41.07 4.10
C ILE A 12 11.67 -41.61 3.95
N PHE A 13 11.48 -42.66 3.16
CA PHE A 13 10.17 -43.29 2.99
C PHE A 13 9.67 -43.91 4.31
N ALA A 14 10.55 -44.59 5.04
CA ALA A 14 10.26 -45.18 6.35
C ALA A 14 9.88 -44.10 7.40
N ALA A 15 10.51 -42.93 7.35
CA ALA A 15 10.19 -41.81 8.23
C ALA A 15 8.87 -41.11 7.85
N LEU A 16 8.49 -41.11 6.56
CA LEU A 16 7.25 -40.51 6.07
C LEU A 16 6.01 -41.39 6.25
N GLU A 17 6.16 -42.72 6.13
CA GLU A 17 5.05 -43.69 6.25
C GLU A 17 4.20 -43.52 7.52
N PRO A 18 4.75 -43.32 8.74
CA PRO A 18 3.94 -43.15 9.95
C PRO A 18 3.21 -41.80 10.02
N ILE A 19 3.62 -40.81 9.23
CA ILE A 19 3.03 -39.46 9.22
C ILE A 19 2.30 -39.13 7.93
N LYS A 20 2.13 -40.10 7.01
CA LYS A 20 1.64 -39.89 5.64
C LYS A 20 0.28 -39.19 5.55
N ASP A 21 -0.58 -39.40 6.54
CA ASP A 21 -1.93 -38.81 6.60
C ASP A 21 -1.97 -37.47 7.36
N ASN A 22 -0.84 -37.04 7.94
CA ASN A 22 -0.69 -35.77 8.64
C ASN A 22 0.16 -34.79 7.81
N GLU A 23 -0.54 -33.96 7.03
CA GLU A 23 0.07 -33.02 6.10
C GLU A 23 1.02 -32.03 6.81
N GLU A 24 0.73 -31.63 8.04
CA GLU A 24 1.56 -30.70 8.82
C GLU A 24 2.84 -31.37 9.34
N ALA A 25 2.75 -32.63 9.79
CA ALA A 25 3.91 -33.40 10.22
C ALA A 25 4.85 -33.72 9.04
N VAL A 26 4.29 -34.11 7.88
CA VAL A 26 5.07 -34.34 6.64
C VAL A 26 5.83 -33.07 6.24
N LYS A 27 5.18 -31.90 6.34
CA LYS A 27 5.81 -30.60 6.06
C LYS A 27 6.96 -30.31 7.04
N SER A 28 6.73 -30.47 8.32
CA SER A 28 7.73 -30.21 9.36
C SER A 28 8.96 -31.11 9.18
N TYR A 29 8.75 -32.39 8.89
CA TYR A 29 9.83 -33.34 8.58
C TYR A 29 10.62 -32.94 7.33
N GLY A 30 9.94 -32.54 6.25
CA GLY A 30 10.60 -32.05 5.04
C GLY A 30 11.50 -30.84 5.31
N ILE A 31 10.99 -29.86 6.08
CA ILE A 31 11.74 -28.65 6.48
C ILE A 31 12.97 -29.02 7.32
N HIS A 32 12.83 -29.96 8.24
CA HIS A 32 13.95 -30.41 9.06
C HIS A 32 15.03 -31.10 8.22
N LEU A 33 14.64 -32.12 7.44
CA LEU A 33 15.55 -32.90 6.60
C LEU A 33 16.30 -32.02 5.59
N GLY A 34 15.61 -31.11 4.91
CA GLY A 34 16.26 -30.19 3.98
C GLY A 34 17.22 -29.22 4.65
N THR A 35 16.94 -28.81 5.90
CA THR A 35 17.87 -27.99 6.70
C THR A 35 19.15 -28.76 7.03
N GLU A 36 19.03 -30.01 7.48
CA GLU A 36 20.18 -30.86 7.82
C GLU A 36 21.06 -31.15 6.61
N ILE A 37 20.45 -31.51 5.47
CA ILE A 37 21.16 -31.72 4.20
C ILE A 37 21.91 -30.44 3.81
N PHE A 38 21.27 -29.27 3.92
CA PHE A 38 21.93 -28.00 3.60
C PHE A 38 23.10 -27.70 4.53
N LEU A 39 22.96 -27.89 5.84
CA LEU A 39 24.05 -27.70 6.81
C LEU A 39 25.23 -28.61 6.51
N PHE A 40 24.95 -29.88 6.17
CA PHE A 40 25.99 -30.84 5.78
C PHE A 40 26.75 -30.37 4.54
N TYR A 41 26.07 -29.91 3.49
CA TYR A 41 26.74 -29.43 2.27
C TYR A 41 27.43 -28.06 2.43
N ALA A 42 26.83 -27.13 3.19
CA ALA A 42 27.40 -25.81 3.46
C ALA A 42 28.71 -25.90 4.26
N TYR A 43 28.86 -26.91 5.11
CA TYR A 43 30.11 -27.21 5.81
C TYR A 43 31.26 -27.57 4.86
N PHE A 44 30.96 -28.16 3.69
CA PHE A 44 31.97 -28.62 2.73
C PHE A 44 32.22 -27.67 1.54
N HIS A 45 31.30 -26.76 1.21
CA HIS A 45 31.43 -25.88 0.04
C HIS A 45 31.04 -24.43 0.36
N CYS A 46 32.02 -23.52 0.38
CA CYS A 46 31.84 -22.07 0.62
C CYS A 46 31.06 -21.31 -0.48
N TYR A 47 30.51 -22.01 -1.49
CA TYR A 47 29.84 -21.41 -2.62
C TYR A 47 28.66 -22.31 -3.02
N ILE A 48 27.48 -22.07 -2.46
CA ILE A 48 26.27 -22.76 -2.92
C ILE A 48 25.57 -21.89 -3.95
N ALA A 49 25.63 -22.37 -5.20
CA ALA A 49 24.87 -21.89 -6.33
C ALA A 49 23.37 -22.02 -6.07
N ARG A 50 22.62 -21.03 -6.58
CA ARG A 50 21.15 -20.99 -6.64
C ARG A 50 20.55 -22.36 -6.92
N ILE A 51 20.02 -23.02 -5.89
CA ILE A 51 18.89 -23.91 -6.09
C ILE A 51 17.69 -22.98 -6.21
N GLU A 52 17.11 -22.90 -7.40
CA GLU A 52 15.80 -22.28 -7.60
C GLU A 52 14.74 -23.17 -6.94
N LEU A 53 14.69 -23.13 -5.60
CA LEU A 53 13.49 -23.48 -4.86
C LEU A 53 12.46 -22.41 -5.22
N ASN A 54 11.67 -22.72 -6.24
CA ASN A 54 10.56 -21.90 -6.68
C ASN A 54 9.77 -21.48 -5.44
N VAL A 55 9.58 -20.17 -5.31
CA VAL A 55 9.14 -19.43 -4.11
C VAL A 55 7.98 -20.16 -3.43
N SER A 56 8.30 -20.91 -2.39
CA SER A 56 7.34 -21.59 -1.53
C SER A 56 7.69 -21.24 -0.09
N LEU A 57 6.68 -21.21 0.78
CA LEU A 57 6.78 -20.93 2.22
C LEU A 57 7.92 -21.74 2.89
N TYR A 58 8.24 -22.91 2.33
CA TYR A 58 9.29 -23.82 2.78
C TYR A 58 10.69 -23.22 2.67
N ALA A 59 11.02 -22.57 1.55
CA ALA A 59 12.31 -21.90 1.36
C ALA A 59 12.59 -20.94 2.52
N TYR A 60 11.61 -20.12 2.88
CA TYR A 60 11.70 -19.16 3.98
C TYR A 60 12.05 -19.83 5.32
N TYR A 61 11.36 -20.90 5.70
CA TYR A 61 11.65 -21.61 6.95
C TYR A 61 13.03 -22.28 6.97
N TYR A 62 13.51 -22.80 5.83
CA TYR A 62 14.90 -23.29 5.74
C TYR A 62 15.89 -22.18 6.05
N TRP A 63 15.76 -21.01 5.39
CA TRP A 63 16.67 -19.89 5.61
C TRP A 63 16.59 -19.34 7.05
N GLN A 64 15.40 -19.35 7.67
CA GLN A 64 15.22 -18.95 9.06
C GLN A 64 15.88 -19.94 10.03
N ASN A 65 15.70 -21.25 9.84
CA ASN A 65 16.32 -22.29 10.68
C ASN A 65 17.85 -22.28 10.58
N LEU A 66 18.39 -21.90 9.43
CA LEU A 66 19.82 -21.71 9.21
C LEU A 66 20.37 -20.42 9.83
N GLY A 67 19.52 -19.56 10.40
CA GLY A 67 19.91 -18.25 10.92
C GLY A 67 20.34 -17.26 9.83
N LEU A 68 20.02 -17.53 8.56
CA LEU A 68 20.39 -16.69 7.40
C LEU A 68 19.36 -15.59 7.14
N ILE A 69 18.14 -15.72 7.67
CA ILE A 69 17.13 -14.68 7.73
C ILE A 69 16.82 -14.38 9.19
N GLU A 70 17.08 -13.15 9.61
CA GLU A 70 16.70 -12.65 10.91
C GLU A 70 15.74 -11.48 10.70
N GLU A 71 14.43 -11.75 10.80
CA GLU A 71 13.38 -10.77 10.46
C GLU A 71 13.49 -9.47 11.25
N THR A 72 13.95 -9.56 12.50
CA THR A 72 14.18 -8.41 13.39
C THR A 72 15.30 -7.48 12.91
N LYS A 73 16.17 -7.94 11.98
CA LYS A 73 17.24 -7.14 11.38
C LYS A 73 16.88 -6.62 9.98
N ILE A 74 15.70 -6.95 9.45
CA ILE A 74 15.25 -6.46 8.14
C ILE A 74 14.76 -5.02 8.29
N ASN A 75 15.68 -4.07 8.21
CA ASN A 75 15.36 -2.65 8.28
C ASN A 75 14.85 -2.13 6.93
N ARG A 76 13.67 -1.50 6.95
CA ARG A 76 13.15 -0.77 5.79
C ARG A 76 14.03 0.45 5.54
N SER A 77 14.58 0.59 4.34
CA SER A 77 15.43 1.75 4.00
C SER A 77 14.63 3.02 3.73
N LEU A 78 13.39 2.88 3.25
CA LEU A 78 12.42 3.94 2.98
C LEU A 78 11.02 3.45 3.39
N PRO A 79 10.01 4.33 3.53
CA PRO A 79 8.62 3.94 3.79
C PRO A 79 8.01 3.03 2.73
N TRP A 80 8.59 3.02 1.52
CA TRP A 80 8.18 2.20 0.39
C TRP A 80 9.33 1.34 -0.12
N ARG A 81 8.99 0.21 -0.76
CA ARG A 81 9.98 -0.74 -1.29
C ARG A 81 10.66 -0.17 -2.53
N ARG A 82 11.99 -0.10 -2.51
CA ARG A 82 12.79 0.28 -3.68
C ARG A 82 12.69 -0.81 -4.78
N PRO A 83 12.48 -0.43 -6.05
CA PRO A 83 12.59 -1.36 -7.16
C PRO A 83 14.04 -1.85 -7.32
N ALA A 84 14.21 -3.08 -7.79
CA ALA A 84 15.54 -3.66 -8.08
C ALA A 84 16.14 -3.15 -9.42
N ASN A 85 15.51 -2.16 -10.05
CA ASN A 85 15.97 -1.62 -11.33
C ASN A 85 17.18 -0.70 -11.13
N VAL A 86 18.28 -0.98 -11.84
CA VAL A 86 19.54 -0.21 -11.80
C VAL A 86 19.36 1.28 -12.12
N PHE A 87 18.40 1.63 -12.97
CA PHE A 87 18.12 3.03 -13.32
C PHE A 87 17.44 3.82 -12.19
N ARG A 88 16.87 3.12 -11.20
CA ARG A 88 16.11 3.71 -10.08
C ARG A 88 16.84 3.70 -8.75
N VAL A 89 18.13 3.37 -8.74
CA VAL A 89 18.91 3.21 -7.50
C VAL A 89 18.93 4.49 -6.67
N ARG A 90 18.89 5.67 -7.32
CA ARG A 90 18.87 6.99 -6.67
C ARG A 90 17.48 7.51 -6.36
N GLU A 91 16.42 6.83 -6.81
CA GLU A 91 15.04 7.24 -6.51
C GLU A 91 14.79 7.13 -5.01
N ASP A 92 14.49 8.26 -4.36
CA ASP A 92 14.25 8.30 -2.91
C ASP A 92 13.06 9.16 -2.48
N VAL A 93 12.34 9.80 -3.42
CA VAL A 93 11.11 10.57 -3.13
C VAL A 93 9.99 10.23 -4.12
N ARG A 94 8.77 10.05 -3.59
CA ARG A 94 7.56 9.71 -4.37
C ARG A 94 6.30 10.42 -3.88
N PRO A 95 5.30 10.67 -4.73
CA PRO A 95 3.99 11.14 -4.30
C PRO A 95 3.26 10.03 -3.53
N ILE A 96 2.55 10.40 -2.48
CA ILE A 96 1.86 9.47 -1.58
C ILE A 96 0.72 8.69 -2.26
N PHE A 97 0.16 9.20 -3.36
CA PHE A 97 -1.06 8.69 -3.99
C PHE A 97 -0.97 7.22 -4.43
N TRP A 98 0.21 6.78 -4.87
CA TRP A 98 0.45 5.38 -5.24
C TRP A 98 1.06 4.52 -4.13
N ALA A 99 1.05 4.97 -2.87
CA ALA A 99 1.57 4.18 -1.74
C ALA A 99 0.94 2.77 -1.69
N ASN A 100 -0.37 2.69 -1.95
CA ASN A 100 -1.11 1.45 -2.00
C ASN A 100 -1.04 0.73 -3.36
N ARG A 101 -0.49 1.35 -4.41
CA ARG A 101 -0.41 0.80 -5.78
C ARG A 101 1.00 0.94 -6.39
N PRO A 102 2.04 0.40 -5.73
CA PRO A 102 3.43 0.62 -6.13
C PRO A 102 3.74 0.06 -7.53
N LYS A 103 3.05 -0.99 -7.99
CA LYS A 103 3.30 -1.54 -9.34
C LYS A 103 2.75 -0.62 -10.41
N SER A 104 1.61 0.03 -10.16
CA SER A 104 1.07 1.04 -11.08
C SER A 104 2.03 2.21 -11.21
N TYR A 105 2.52 2.76 -10.09
CA TYR A 105 3.51 3.84 -10.12
C TYR A 105 4.74 3.47 -10.94
N ILE A 106 5.34 2.29 -10.72
CA ILE A 106 6.51 1.82 -11.47
C ILE A 106 6.19 1.72 -12.97
N SER A 107 5.02 1.18 -13.33
CA SER A 107 4.60 1.07 -14.72
C SER A 107 4.42 2.44 -15.38
N ARG A 108 3.84 3.43 -14.67
CA ARG A 108 3.59 4.77 -15.20
C ARG A 108 4.85 5.63 -15.29
N THR A 109 5.88 5.30 -14.54
CA THR A 109 7.15 6.04 -14.52
C THR A 109 8.28 5.28 -15.20
N ILE A 110 7.99 4.20 -15.93
CA ILE A 110 9.02 3.34 -16.55
C ILE A 110 9.84 4.06 -17.62
N GLY A 111 9.21 5.00 -18.35
CA GLY A 111 9.83 5.79 -19.42
C GLY A 111 10.50 7.07 -18.95
N TRP A 112 10.71 7.26 -17.64
CA TRP A 112 11.43 8.42 -17.13
C TRP A 112 12.94 8.28 -17.34
N ASP A 113 13.57 9.32 -17.90
CA ASP A 113 15.02 9.38 -18.10
C ASP A 113 15.78 9.55 -16.79
N GLN A 114 15.21 10.34 -15.87
CA GLN A 114 15.74 10.60 -14.54
C GLN A 114 14.67 10.35 -13.49
N TYR A 115 15.09 9.91 -12.31
CA TYR A 115 14.20 9.68 -11.18
C TYR A 115 14.49 10.69 -10.06
N PRO A 116 13.44 11.20 -9.37
CA PRO A 116 13.59 12.18 -8.31
C PRO A 116 14.54 11.73 -7.20
N HIS A 117 15.43 12.64 -6.80
CA HIS A 117 16.39 12.42 -5.72
C HIS A 117 16.44 13.65 -4.81
N GLY A 118 16.25 13.47 -3.51
CA GLY A 118 16.22 14.54 -2.52
C GLY A 118 14.91 15.33 -2.53
N ARG A 119 14.70 16.19 -3.54
CA ARG A 119 13.45 16.98 -3.69
C ARG A 119 12.71 16.60 -4.96
N TRP A 120 11.39 16.53 -4.88
CA TRP A 120 10.53 16.18 -6.02
C TRP A 120 10.63 17.16 -7.19
N GLY A 121 10.70 18.46 -6.90
CA GLY A 121 10.70 19.53 -7.91
C GLY A 121 12.01 19.72 -8.68
N ASP A 122 13.11 19.07 -8.27
CA ASP A 122 14.43 19.29 -8.89
C ASP A 122 14.60 18.54 -10.22
N SER A 123 13.72 17.56 -10.48
CA SER A 123 13.83 16.68 -11.63
C SER A 123 12.92 17.12 -12.80
N ARG A 124 13.54 17.45 -13.95
CA ARG A 124 12.87 17.77 -15.22
C ARG A 124 12.33 16.48 -15.87
N ASN A 125 11.36 15.83 -15.22
CA ASN A 125 10.95 14.49 -15.64
C ASN A 125 9.94 14.52 -16.79
N PRO A 126 9.95 13.48 -17.65
CA PRO A 126 8.89 13.24 -18.62
C PRO A 126 7.53 13.10 -17.94
N SER A 127 6.46 13.39 -18.68
CA SER A 127 5.09 13.13 -18.22
C SER A 127 4.91 11.66 -17.83
N TYR A 128 4.05 11.40 -16.85
CA TYR A 128 3.63 10.05 -16.51
C TYR A 128 3.06 9.33 -17.75
N GLY A 129 3.36 8.04 -17.88
CA GLY A 129 2.76 7.19 -18.90
C GLY A 129 1.23 7.16 -18.78
N ALA A 130 0.58 7.03 -19.93
CA ALA A 130 -0.87 6.91 -20.01
C ALA A 130 -1.38 5.73 -19.18
N LEU A 131 -2.61 5.87 -18.67
CA LEU A 131 -3.33 4.72 -18.15
C LEU A 131 -3.60 3.75 -19.30
N THR A 132 -3.28 2.48 -19.08
CA THR A 132 -3.49 1.39 -20.03
C THR A 132 -4.23 0.27 -19.33
N ASP A 133 -4.96 -0.53 -20.11
CA ASP A 133 -5.77 -1.62 -19.59
C ASP A 133 -4.97 -2.62 -18.75
N TYR A 134 -3.67 -2.75 -19.02
CA TYR A 134 -2.75 -3.61 -18.27
C TYR A 134 -2.75 -3.39 -16.75
N GLN A 135 -3.04 -2.16 -16.30
CA GLN A 135 -3.11 -1.82 -14.87
C GLN A 135 -4.31 -2.46 -14.16
N PHE A 136 -5.32 -2.88 -14.93
CA PHE A 136 -6.55 -3.51 -14.44
C PHE A 136 -6.73 -4.96 -14.95
N MET A 137 -6.03 -5.35 -16.02
CA MET A 137 -6.21 -6.63 -16.75
C MET A 137 -5.43 -7.82 -16.18
N ARG A 138 -4.99 -7.83 -14.92
CA ARG A 138 -4.31 -9.01 -14.36
C ARG A 138 -5.23 -9.79 -13.43
N PRO A 139 -5.80 -10.93 -13.88
CA PRO A 139 -6.42 -11.94 -13.01
C PRO A 139 -5.39 -12.39 -11.98
N ARG A 140 -5.42 -11.86 -10.76
CA ARG A 140 -4.58 -12.33 -9.66
C ARG A 140 -5.42 -13.27 -8.80
N ALA A 141 -4.76 -14.17 -8.06
CA ALA A 141 -5.42 -14.91 -6.97
C ALA A 141 -6.15 -13.97 -5.97
N ARG A 142 -5.73 -12.70 -5.91
CA ARG A 142 -6.37 -11.62 -5.17
C ARG A 142 -7.77 -11.27 -5.66
N ASP A 143 -8.08 -11.47 -6.93
CA ASP A 143 -9.37 -11.08 -7.50
C ASP A 143 -10.50 -11.97 -6.95
N LYS A 144 -10.19 -13.22 -6.59
CA LYS A 144 -11.14 -14.08 -5.87
C LYS A 144 -11.54 -13.48 -4.52
N LYS A 145 -10.56 -13.05 -3.73
CA LYS A 145 -10.79 -12.45 -2.41
C LYS A 145 -11.46 -11.09 -2.52
N LEU A 146 -11.08 -10.29 -3.51
CA LEU A 146 -11.73 -9.02 -3.82
C LEU A 146 -13.20 -9.25 -4.17
N VAL A 147 -13.51 -10.26 -4.99
CA VAL A 147 -14.88 -10.65 -5.32
C VAL A 147 -15.64 -11.14 -4.08
N GLU A 148 -15.08 -12.08 -3.32
CA GLU A 148 -15.69 -12.63 -2.09
C GLU A 148 -16.00 -11.54 -1.06
N GLU A 149 -15.06 -10.60 -0.88
CA GLU A 149 -15.23 -9.53 0.08
C GLU A 149 -16.18 -8.46 -0.48
N TRP A 150 -15.92 -7.88 -1.66
CA TRP A 150 -16.52 -6.64 -2.14
C TRP A 150 -17.70 -6.78 -3.10
N VAL A 151 -17.99 -7.98 -3.61
CA VAL A 151 -19.15 -8.25 -4.47
C VAL A 151 -20.28 -8.81 -3.61
N VAL A 152 -20.99 -7.90 -2.96
CA VAL A 152 -22.15 -8.18 -2.10
C VAL A 152 -23.32 -7.33 -2.55
N PRO A 153 -24.59 -7.73 -2.34
CA PRO A 153 -25.72 -6.90 -2.72
C PRO A 153 -25.66 -5.53 -2.05
N LEU A 154 -25.63 -4.45 -2.83
CA LEU A 154 -25.66 -3.07 -2.34
C LEU A 154 -27.04 -2.48 -2.62
N ARG A 155 -27.79 -2.16 -1.57
CA ARG A 155 -29.14 -1.60 -1.66
C ARG A 155 -29.14 -0.09 -1.56
N SER A 156 -28.12 0.46 -0.92
CA SER A 156 -28.03 1.86 -0.53
C SER A 156 -26.58 2.31 -0.44
N ILE A 157 -26.37 3.62 -0.40
CA ILE A 157 -25.01 4.17 -0.32
C ILE A 157 -24.35 3.85 1.03
N GLU A 158 -25.15 3.65 2.06
CA GLU A 158 -24.73 3.21 3.38
C GLU A 158 -24.05 1.83 3.34
N ASP A 159 -24.46 0.94 2.41
CA ASP A 159 -23.80 -0.35 2.23
C ASP A 159 -22.36 -0.17 1.71
N ILE A 160 -22.14 0.82 0.83
CA ILE A 160 -20.80 1.21 0.38
C ILE A 160 -19.99 1.75 1.58
N TYR A 161 -20.57 2.60 2.42
CA TYR A 161 -19.88 3.16 3.59
C TYR A 161 -19.43 2.05 4.55
N GLU A 162 -20.31 1.07 4.77
CA GLU A 162 -20.01 -0.10 5.59
C GLU A 162 -18.84 -0.91 5.02
N ARG A 163 -18.73 -1.07 3.69
CA ARG A 163 -17.57 -1.73 3.06
C ARG A 163 -16.25 -1.06 3.41
N PHE A 164 -16.17 0.25 3.27
CA PHE A 164 -14.95 1.00 3.60
C PHE A 164 -14.61 0.91 5.09
N LYS A 165 -15.61 1.06 5.96
CA LYS A 165 -15.43 0.86 7.41
C LYS A 165 -14.84 -0.51 7.73
N GLN A 166 -15.41 -1.59 7.17
CA GLN A 166 -14.96 -2.95 7.47
C GLN A 166 -13.51 -3.19 7.03
N TYR A 167 -13.08 -2.51 5.96
CA TYR A 167 -11.68 -2.52 5.55
C TYR A 167 -10.79 -1.80 6.57
N CYS A 168 -11.15 -0.60 7.00
CA CYS A 168 -10.38 0.16 8.00
C CYS A 168 -10.29 -0.55 9.37
N LEU A 169 -11.30 -1.35 9.72
CA LEU A 169 -11.27 -2.21 10.91
C LEU A 169 -10.46 -3.51 10.73
N GLY A 170 -9.91 -3.76 9.55
CA GLY A 170 -9.13 -4.95 9.23
C GLY A 170 -9.96 -6.23 9.09
N LYS A 171 -11.30 -6.12 9.01
CA LYS A 171 -12.18 -7.28 8.78
C LYS A 171 -12.15 -7.73 7.33
N LEU A 172 -11.89 -6.78 6.42
CA LEU A 172 -11.57 -7.06 5.02
C LEU A 172 -10.06 -6.97 4.84
N ARG A 173 -9.49 -7.89 4.06
CA ARG A 173 -8.06 -7.87 3.79
C ARG A 173 -7.72 -7.32 2.41
N SER A 174 -8.72 -7.13 1.54
CA SER A 174 -8.59 -6.54 0.21
C SER A 174 -9.29 -5.19 0.11
N ASN A 175 -8.86 -4.36 -0.85
CA ASN A 175 -9.45 -3.08 -1.19
C ASN A 175 -9.20 -2.79 -2.69
N PRO A 176 -10.20 -2.36 -3.49
CA PRO A 176 -10.03 -2.03 -4.91
C PRO A 176 -8.88 -1.04 -5.18
N TRP A 177 -8.66 -0.08 -4.27
CA TRP A 177 -7.61 0.94 -4.37
C TRP A 177 -6.24 0.47 -3.84
N SER A 178 -6.08 -0.80 -3.43
CA SER A 178 -4.84 -1.31 -2.86
C SER A 178 -4.32 -2.62 -3.48
N GLU A 179 -3.05 -2.59 -3.88
CA GLU A 179 -2.23 -3.74 -4.25
C GLU A 179 -1.48 -4.36 -3.06
N LEU A 180 -1.65 -3.83 -1.84
CA LEU A 180 -1.07 -4.38 -0.60
C LEU A 180 -2.01 -5.41 0.03
N ASP A 181 -1.46 -6.42 0.72
CA ASP A 181 -2.30 -7.42 1.40
C ASP A 181 -2.53 -6.98 2.85
N GLY A 182 -3.80 -6.75 3.21
CA GLY A 182 -4.18 -6.24 4.52
C GLY A 182 -3.82 -4.76 4.76
N LEU A 183 -4.13 -4.31 5.98
CA LEU A 183 -3.81 -2.97 6.46
C LEU A 183 -2.34 -2.85 6.87
N GLN A 184 -1.76 -1.67 6.64
CA GLN A 184 -0.42 -1.37 7.14
C GLN A 184 -0.43 -1.21 8.67
N PRO A 185 0.68 -1.52 9.38
CA PRO A 185 0.75 -1.39 10.84
C PRO A 185 0.38 0.00 11.35
N GLU A 186 0.80 1.06 10.65
CA GLU A 186 0.51 2.46 11.01
C GLU A 186 -0.99 2.79 10.97
N THR A 187 -1.77 2.14 10.11
CA THR A 187 -3.21 2.36 10.01
C THR A 187 -3.93 1.99 11.30
N ARG A 188 -3.39 1.05 12.09
CA ARG A 188 -3.96 0.66 13.39
C ARG A 188 -3.96 1.78 14.42
N ILE A 189 -3.16 2.84 14.21
CA ILE A 189 -3.10 4.02 15.09
C ILE A 189 -4.36 4.88 14.92
N ILE A 190 -4.97 4.87 13.74
CA ILE A 190 -6.06 5.79 13.33
C ILE A 190 -7.31 5.07 12.80
N ASN A 191 -7.40 3.74 12.97
CA ASN A 191 -8.45 2.92 12.36
C ASN A 191 -9.86 3.27 12.85
N GLU A 192 -10.04 3.57 14.14
CA GLU A 192 -11.33 3.97 14.70
C GLU A 192 -11.79 5.34 14.16
N GLN A 193 -10.86 6.27 13.96
CA GLN A 193 -11.15 7.57 13.35
C GLN A 193 -11.52 7.40 11.87
N LEU A 194 -10.80 6.53 11.15
CA LEU A 194 -11.10 6.19 9.77
C LEU A 194 -12.49 5.53 9.64
N GLU A 195 -12.85 4.61 10.52
CA GLU A 195 -14.21 4.04 10.59
C GLU A 195 -15.27 5.14 10.68
N LYS A 196 -15.11 6.06 11.63
CA LYS A 196 -16.10 7.11 11.91
C LYS A 196 -16.33 8.01 10.70
N ILE A 197 -15.26 8.39 9.98
CA ILE A 197 -15.40 9.26 8.81
C ILE A 197 -15.94 8.51 7.58
N ASN A 198 -15.63 7.21 7.43
CA ASN A 198 -16.21 6.39 6.37
C ASN A 198 -17.73 6.23 6.54
N LEU A 199 -18.21 6.00 7.76
CA LEU A 199 -19.65 5.98 8.06
C LEU A 199 -20.34 7.33 7.81
N LYS A 200 -19.60 8.43 7.93
CA LYS A 200 -20.04 9.78 7.55
C LYS A 200 -19.91 10.05 6.04
N GLY A 201 -19.61 9.05 5.21
CA GLY A 201 -19.55 9.19 3.74
C GLY A 201 -18.28 9.84 3.21
N PHE A 202 -17.18 9.84 3.98
CA PHE A 202 -15.83 10.17 3.51
C PHE A 202 -15.06 8.88 3.25
N LEU A 203 -15.12 8.39 2.01
CA LEU A 203 -14.68 7.04 1.62
C LEU A 203 -13.18 6.98 1.41
N THR A 204 -12.45 6.60 2.47
CA THR A 204 -10.99 6.69 2.52
C THR A 204 -10.28 5.62 1.70
N ILE A 205 -9.33 6.03 0.87
CA ILE A 205 -8.52 5.12 0.04
C ILE A 205 -7.03 5.13 0.40
N ASN A 206 -6.59 6.14 1.16
CA ASN A 206 -5.20 6.28 1.62
C ASN A 206 -5.13 7.12 2.90
N SER A 207 -4.18 6.84 3.78
CA SER A 207 -4.02 7.56 5.05
C SER A 207 -2.66 7.30 5.71
N GLN A 208 -2.14 8.26 6.45
CA GLN A 208 -1.05 8.05 7.43
C GLN A 208 -1.29 8.89 8.69
N PRO A 209 -0.87 8.42 9.88
CA PRO A 209 -1.00 9.16 11.14
C PRO A 209 -0.01 10.34 11.19
N ALA A 210 -0.21 11.25 12.14
CA ALA A 210 0.85 12.19 12.54
C ALA A 210 1.90 11.44 13.36
N VAL A 211 3.17 11.70 13.08
CA VAL A 211 4.32 11.15 13.83
C VAL A 211 5.28 12.28 14.12
N ASN A 212 5.65 12.43 15.40
CA ASN A 212 6.53 13.48 15.86
C ASN A 212 7.76 12.89 16.55
N GLY A 213 8.81 12.59 15.78
CA GLY A 213 10.10 12.15 16.31
C GLY A 213 10.07 10.74 16.88
N GLU A 214 9.44 9.79 16.18
CA GLU A 214 9.50 8.37 16.55
C GLU A 214 10.85 7.77 16.15
N LYS A 215 11.32 6.74 16.87
CA LYS A 215 12.58 6.08 16.54
C LYS A 215 12.55 5.48 15.13
N SER A 216 13.63 5.64 14.39
CA SER A 216 13.74 5.13 13.02
C SER A 216 13.75 3.60 12.88
N ASP A 217 13.92 2.86 13.97
CA ASP A 217 13.80 1.40 14.07
C ASP A 217 12.48 0.94 14.69
N SER A 218 11.51 1.84 14.86
CA SER A 218 10.18 1.50 15.34
C SER A 218 9.48 0.49 14.40
N PRO A 219 8.86 -0.58 14.94
CA PRO A 219 8.21 -1.61 14.13
C PRO A 219 6.94 -1.12 13.40
N THR A 220 6.37 0.01 13.81
CA THR A 220 5.12 0.54 13.24
C THR A 220 5.37 1.51 12.08
N VAL A 221 6.26 2.48 12.27
CA VAL A 221 6.50 3.60 11.34
C VAL A 221 7.99 3.80 10.99
N GLY A 222 8.90 3.02 11.59
CA GLY A 222 10.34 3.19 11.44
C GLY A 222 10.86 2.82 10.04
N TRP A 223 11.83 3.61 9.56
CA TRP A 223 12.60 3.38 8.34
C TRP A 223 13.94 4.15 8.40
N GLY A 224 14.88 3.80 7.51
CA GLY A 224 16.14 4.53 7.31
C GLY A 224 17.33 4.02 8.13
N GLY A 225 17.12 2.97 8.93
CA GLY A 225 18.11 2.34 9.80
C GLY A 225 18.11 2.93 11.22
N PRO A 226 18.75 2.26 12.20
CA PRO A 226 18.68 2.63 13.61
C PRO A 226 19.40 3.95 13.93
N GLY A 227 19.02 4.57 15.05
CA GLY A 227 19.68 5.75 15.62
C GLY A 227 19.20 7.10 15.08
N GLY A 228 18.17 7.13 14.24
CA GLY A 228 17.53 8.34 13.74
C GLY A 228 16.11 8.52 14.26
N TYR A 229 15.43 9.53 13.70
CA TYR A 229 14.06 9.87 14.02
C TYR A 229 13.24 10.09 12.75
N VAL A 230 11.99 9.65 12.75
CA VAL A 230 11.05 9.78 11.64
C VAL A 230 9.87 10.65 12.03
N TYR A 231 9.30 11.33 11.03
CA TYR A 231 8.23 12.30 11.19
C TYR A 231 7.21 12.15 10.06
N GLN A 232 5.94 12.38 10.37
CA GLN A 232 4.83 12.32 9.44
C GLN A 232 3.82 13.42 9.74
N LYS A 233 3.33 14.11 8.70
CA LYS A 233 2.09 14.90 8.77
C LYS A 233 0.90 13.95 8.66
N ALA A 234 -0.17 14.23 9.40
CA ALA A 234 -1.42 13.48 9.22
C ALA A 234 -1.97 13.72 7.81
N TYR A 235 -2.40 12.63 7.17
CA TYR A 235 -2.93 12.65 5.81
C TYR A 235 -4.11 11.70 5.69
N VAL A 236 -5.15 12.13 4.99
CA VAL A 236 -6.25 11.27 4.56
C VAL A 236 -6.66 11.63 3.14
N GLU A 237 -6.87 10.61 2.32
CA GLU A 237 -7.38 10.70 0.96
C GLU A 237 -8.70 9.94 0.84
N PHE A 238 -9.73 10.57 0.30
CA PHE A 238 -11.06 9.99 0.26
C PHE A 238 -11.92 10.50 -0.89
N PHE A 239 -12.96 9.73 -1.21
CA PHE A 239 -14.07 10.20 -2.03
C PHE A 239 -15.21 10.75 -1.17
N CYS A 240 -15.83 11.84 -1.58
CA CYS A 240 -17.05 12.36 -0.92
C CYS A 240 -17.99 13.06 -1.91
N SER A 241 -19.26 13.23 -1.52
CA SER A 241 -20.22 13.99 -2.30
C SER A 241 -19.86 15.48 -2.34
N LYS A 242 -20.38 16.21 -3.32
CA LYS A 242 -20.15 17.65 -3.47
C LYS A 242 -20.59 18.44 -2.23
N GLU A 243 -21.72 18.07 -1.63
CA GLU A 243 -22.28 18.73 -0.45
C GLU A 243 -21.36 18.56 0.76
N LYS A 244 -20.77 17.37 0.94
CA LYS A 244 -19.79 17.10 2.00
C LYS A 244 -18.49 17.86 1.75
N LEU A 245 -18.04 17.93 0.48
CA LEU A 245 -16.88 18.74 0.12
C LEU A 245 -17.10 20.22 0.44
N ASP A 246 -18.25 20.79 0.05
CA ASP A 246 -18.58 22.20 0.29
C ASP A 246 -18.51 22.52 1.80
N ALA A 247 -19.14 21.68 2.62
CA ALA A 247 -19.09 21.83 4.08
C ALA A 247 -17.67 21.64 4.65
N LEU A 248 -16.86 20.73 4.10
CA LEU A 248 -15.48 20.53 4.51
C LEU A 248 -14.62 21.75 4.20
N VAL A 249 -14.76 22.31 2.99
CA VAL A 249 -14.03 23.51 2.56
C VAL A 249 -14.33 24.69 3.46
N GLU A 250 -15.60 24.89 3.86
CA GLU A 250 -15.96 25.95 4.82
C GLU A 250 -15.29 25.73 6.18
N LYS A 251 -15.28 24.50 6.70
CA LYS A 251 -14.59 24.19 7.97
C LYS A 251 -13.07 24.39 7.89
N CYS A 252 -12.45 24.11 6.75
CA CYS A 252 -11.02 24.32 6.52
C CYS A 252 -10.62 25.81 6.56
N LYS A 253 -11.52 26.76 6.23
CA LYS A 253 -11.19 28.20 6.28
C LYS A 253 -10.76 28.68 7.67
N ASN A 254 -11.31 28.08 8.72
CA ASN A 254 -10.99 28.42 10.11
C ASN A 254 -9.79 27.64 10.66
N ARG A 255 -9.13 26.81 9.82
CA ARG A 255 -8.02 25.94 10.23
C ARG A 255 -6.84 26.10 9.28
N SER A 256 -5.99 27.07 9.59
CA SER A 256 -4.85 27.45 8.74
C SER A 256 -3.80 26.36 8.56
N SER A 257 -3.75 25.34 9.44
CA SER A 257 -2.84 24.20 9.30
C SER A 257 -3.32 23.20 8.24
N LEU A 258 -4.60 23.18 7.88
CA LEU A 258 -5.16 22.22 6.94
C LEU A 258 -4.94 22.66 5.51
N THR A 259 -4.36 21.78 4.71
CA THR A 259 -4.25 21.95 3.25
C THR A 259 -5.01 20.84 2.55
N PHE A 260 -5.81 21.20 1.54
CA PHE A 260 -6.58 20.24 0.76
C PHE A 260 -6.49 20.50 -0.74
N MET A 261 -6.69 19.43 -1.51
CA MET A 261 -6.93 19.48 -2.94
C MET A 261 -8.05 18.50 -3.28
N ALA A 262 -9.01 18.94 -4.10
CA ALA A 262 -10.17 18.18 -4.48
C ALA A 262 -10.39 18.27 -5.99
N VAL A 263 -10.72 17.13 -6.61
CA VAL A 263 -10.98 17.04 -8.04
C VAL A 263 -12.07 16.01 -8.33
N ASN A 264 -13.00 16.33 -9.21
CA ASN A 264 -13.98 15.35 -9.71
C ASN A 264 -13.48 14.66 -10.99
N LYS A 265 -14.29 13.73 -11.52
CA LYS A 265 -13.94 12.96 -12.72
C LYS A 265 -13.67 13.85 -13.93
N GLU A 266 -14.47 14.90 -14.10
CA GLU A 266 -14.37 15.88 -15.21
C GLU A 266 -13.17 16.83 -15.06
N GLY A 267 -12.50 16.86 -13.91
CA GLY A 267 -11.34 17.72 -13.65
C GLY A 267 -11.67 19.06 -13.01
N SER A 268 -12.87 19.26 -12.46
CA SER A 268 -13.22 20.43 -11.65
C SER A 268 -12.38 20.45 -10.38
N TRP A 269 -11.45 21.40 -10.30
CA TRP A 269 -10.46 21.52 -9.24
C TRP A 269 -10.88 22.52 -8.16
N ARG A 270 -10.64 22.18 -6.89
CA ARG A 270 -10.77 23.07 -5.73
C ARG A 270 -9.65 22.82 -4.73
N SER A 271 -9.00 23.87 -4.25
CA SER A 271 -7.88 23.73 -3.32
C SER A 271 -7.59 25.03 -2.59
N ASN A 272 -6.89 24.95 -1.46
CA ASN A 272 -6.25 26.07 -0.78
C ASN A 272 -4.71 26.05 -0.89
N VAL A 273 -4.15 25.23 -1.78
CA VAL A 273 -2.72 25.21 -2.14
C VAL A 273 -2.50 25.61 -3.60
N GLY A 274 -1.33 26.17 -3.90
CA GLY A 274 -0.90 26.47 -5.26
C GLY A 274 -0.67 25.19 -6.08
N GLN A 275 -0.80 25.29 -7.40
CA GLN A 275 -0.62 24.15 -8.31
C GLN A 275 0.82 23.61 -8.36
N THR A 276 1.78 24.38 -7.85
CA THR A 276 3.21 24.02 -7.78
C THR A 276 3.68 23.70 -6.37
N ASP A 277 2.77 23.75 -5.38
CA ASP A 277 3.14 23.63 -3.97
C ASP A 277 3.31 22.16 -3.60
N VAL A 278 4.56 21.69 -3.66
CA VAL A 278 4.92 20.35 -3.20
C VAL A 278 5.05 20.35 -1.68
N ASN A 279 4.23 19.53 -1.01
CA ASN A 279 4.22 19.41 0.44
C ASN A 279 4.90 18.11 0.89
N ALA A 280 6.00 18.20 1.64
CA ALA A 280 6.60 17.03 2.28
C ALA A 280 5.75 16.56 3.47
N VAL A 281 5.38 15.28 3.45
CA VAL A 281 4.50 14.67 4.46
C VAL A 281 5.16 13.57 5.27
N THR A 282 6.30 13.03 4.81
CA THR A 282 7.12 12.08 5.60
C THR A 282 8.59 12.42 5.41
N TRP A 283 9.33 12.55 6.51
CA TRP A 283 10.78 12.80 6.49
C TRP A 283 11.48 12.15 7.68
N GLY A 284 12.81 12.05 7.58
CA GLY A 284 13.64 11.43 8.60
C GLY A 284 14.97 12.16 8.76
N VAL A 285 15.46 12.18 10.00
CA VAL A 285 16.74 12.75 10.41
C VAL A 285 17.59 11.61 10.97
N PHE A 286 18.78 11.41 10.41
CA PHE A 286 19.63 10.26 10.72
C PHE A 286 21.05 10.70 11.07
N PRO A 287 21.79 9.92 11.89
CA PRO A 287 23.18 10.24 12.21
C PRO A 287 24.04 10.33 10.96
N ALA A 288 24.80 11.43 10.85
CA ALA A 288 25.75 11.70 9.76
C ALA A 288 25.15 11.61 8.34
N LYS A 289 23.88 11.97 8.17
CA LYS A 289 23.20 12.06 6.86
C LYS A 289 22.42 13.36 6.75
N GLU A 290 22.22 13.82 5.52
CA GLU A 290 21.24 14.86 5.22
C GLU A 290 19.81 14.35 5.48
N ILE A 291 18.86 15.29 5.57
CA ILE A 291 17.44 14.99 5.75
C ILE A 291 16.92 14.25 4.52
N ILE A 292 16.19 13.16 4.75
CA ILE A 292 15.53 12.40 3.69
C ILE A 292 14.02 12.64 3.79
N GLN A 293 13.37 13.03 2.69
CA GLN A 293 11.93 13.33 2.63
C GLN A 293 11.22 12.48 1.56
N PRO A 294 11.00 11.18 1.84
CA PRO A 294 10.66 10.22 0.80
C PRO A 294 9.21 10.26 0.31
N THR A 295 8.35 11.04 0.96
CA THR A 295 6.92 11.09 0.65
C THR A 295 6.43 12.52 0.62
N ILE A 296 5.77 12.86 -0.49
CA ILE A 296 5.26 14.19 -0.77
C ILE A 296 3.80 14.13 -1.24
N VAL A 297 3.12 15.27 -1.17
CA VAL A 297 1.84 15.55 -1.82
C VAL A 297 2.13 16.61 -2.89
N ASP A 298 1.80 16.29 -4.15
CA ASP A 298 2.08 17.14 -5.32
C ASP A 298 0.82 17.30 -6.18
N PRO A 299 0.32 18.53 -6.41
CA PRO A 299 -0.89 18.76 -7.21
C PRO A 299 -0.82 18.21 -8.63
N VAL A 300 0.34 18.28 -9.29
CA VAL A 300 0.51 17.77 -10.67
C VAL A 300 0.34 16.25 -10.69
N SER A 301 1.02 15.55 -9.78
CA SER A 301 0.88 14.10 -9.61
C SER A 301 -0.54 13.71 -9.18
N PHE A 302 -1.25 14.52 -8.39
CA PHE A 302 -2.62 14.26 -7.98
C PHE A 302 -3.58 14.28 -9.17
N MET A 303 -3.41 15.24 -10.10
CA MET A 303 -4.19 15.29 -11.33
C MET A 303 -3.97 14.08 -12.24
N VAL A 304 -2.78 13.49 -12.21
CA VAL A 304 -2.46 12.26 -12.95
C VAL A 304 -3.02 11.02 -12.26
N TRP A 305 -2.99 11.01 -10.93
CA TRP A 305 -3.53 9.93 -10.10
C TRP A 305 -5.07 9.86 -10.21
N LYS A 306 -5.75 11.00 -10.28
CA LYS A 306 -7.23 11.07 -10.30
C LYS A 306 -7.83 10.10 -11.31
N ASP A 307 -7.25 10.01 -12.50
CA ASP A 307 -7.78 9.19 -13.59
C ASP A 307 -7.76 7.71 -13.20
N GLU A 308 -6.67 7.24 -12.57
CA GLU A 308 -6.60 5.88 -12.04
C GLU A 308 -7.56 5.68 -10.88
N ALA A 309 -7.62 6.64 -9.95
CA ALA A 309 -8.49 6.57 -8.78
C ALA A 309 -9.98 6.44 -9.15
N PHE A 310 -10.43 7.22 -10.15
CA PHE A 310 -11.79 7.18 -10.67
C PHE A 310 -12.07 5.93 -11.51
N GLU A 311 -11.11 5.47 -12.33
CA GLU A 311 -11.27 4.22 -13.10
C GLU A 311 -11.36 2.98 -12.21
N ILE A 312 -10.84 3.00 -10.98
CA ILE A 312 -11.00 1.89 -10.03
C ILE A 312 -12.47 1.68 -9.63
N TRP A 313 -13.30 2.74 -9.58
CA TRP A 313 -14.74 2.59 -9.32
C TRP A 313 -15.41 1.70 -10.38
N SER A 314 -15.17 1.98 -11.66
CA SER A 314 -15.75 1.25 -12.79
C SER A 314 -15.05 -0.08 -13.03
N ARG A 315 -13.74 -0.06 -13.29
CA ARG A 315 -12.93 -1.19 -13.75
C ARG A 315 -12.36 -2.06 -12.65
N GLY A 316 -12.32 -1.56 -11.42
CA GLY A 316 -11.82 -2.29 -10.26
C GLY A 316 -12.92 -2.87 -9.38
N TRP A 317 -14.11 -2.26 -9.33
CA TRP A 317 -15.20 -2.71 -8.46
C TRP A 317 -16.52 -2.96 -9.20
N ALA A 318 -17.06 -1.98 -9.93
CA ALA A 318 -18.38 -2.12 -10.57
C ALA A 318 -18.41 -3.25 -11.61
N CYS A 319 -17.33 -3.43 -12.38
CA CYS A 319 -17.20 -4.50 -13.38
C CYS A 319 -17.26 -5.93 -12.82
N LEU A 320 -17.10 -6.08 -11.50
CA LEU A 320 -17.20 -7.38 -10.82
C LEU A 320 -18.66 -7.84 -10.65
N TYR A 321 -19.62 -6.93 -10.78
CA TYR A 321 -21.04 -7.22 -10.78
C TYR A 321 -21.55 -7.50 -12.22
N PRO A 322 -22.56 -8.37 -12.39
CA PRO A 322 -23.19 -8.60 -13.68
C PRO A 322 -23.73 -7.31 -14.33
N GLU A 323 -23.81 -7.30 -15.65
CA GLU A 323 -24.49 -6.22 -16.37
C GLU A 323 -25.96 -6.12 -15.94
N GLY A 324 -26.43 -4.90 -15.69
CA GLY A 324 -27.81 -4.63 -15.26
C GLY A 324 -28.06 -4.75 -13.74
N ASP A 325 -27.10 -5.24 -12.95
CA ASP A 325 -27.20 -5.32 -11.49
C ASP A 325 -27.38 -3.93 -10.86
N ALA A 326 -28.28 -3.82 -9.87
CA ALA A 326 -28.55 -2.56 -9.18
C ALA A 326 -27.32 -2.08 -8.37
N SER A 327 -26.56 -3.02 -7.79
CA SER A 327 -25.33 -2.72 -7.05
C SER A 327 -24.29 -2.10 -7.97
N ARG A 328 -24.17 -2.63 -9.20
CA ARG A 328 -23.27 -2.07 -10.23
C ARG A 328 -23.59 -0.61 -10.53
N LYS A 329 -24.86 -0.32 -10.80
CA LYS A 329 -25.33 1.05 -11.09
C LYS A 329 -25.01 1.99 -9.94
N LEU A 330 -25.26 1.57 -8.70
CA LEU A 330 -24.95 2.36 -7.51
C LEU A 330 -23.45 2.68 -7.38
N VAL A 331 -22.57 1.68 -7.56
CA VAL A 331 -21.11 1.91 -7.53
C VAL A 331 -20.66 2.89 -8.63
N GLU A 332 -21.21 2.75 -9.84
CA GLU A 332 -20.93 3.66 -10.96
C GLU A 332 -21.45 5.09 -10.70
N GLU A 333 -22.66 5.23 -10.16
CA GLU A 333 -23.27 6.52 -9.81
C GLU A 333 -22.45 7.28 -8.76
N VAL A 334 -22.01 6.59 -7.70
CA VAL A 334 -21.14 7.17 -6.66
C VAL A 334 -19.80 7.59 -7.28
N GLY A 335 -19.15 6.70 -8.03
CA GLY A 335 -17.86 7.00 -8.66
C GLY A 335 -17.91 8.17 -9.65
N ASN A 336 -19.04 8.38 -10.33
CA ASN A 336 -19.20 9.48 -11.29
C ASN A 336 -19.59 10.82 -10.64
N SER A 337 -20.23 10.81 -9.47
CA SER A 337 -20.74 12.03 -8.81
C SER A 337 -19.81 12.61 -7.74
N TYR A 338 -18.87 11.81 -7.24
CA TYR A 338 -18.03 12.18 -6.09
C TYR A 338 -16.78 12.99 -6.50
N PHE A 339 -16.22 13.68 -5.52
CA PHE A 339 -14.90 14.30 -5.59
C PHE A 339 -13.87 13.42 -4.90
N LEU A 340 -12.69 13.29 -5.50
CA LEU A 340 -11.49 12.78 -4.84
C LEU A 340 -10.84 13.94 -4.09
N VAL A 341 -10.53 13.75 -2.81
CA VAL A 341 -9.97 14.77 -1.92
C VAL A 341 -8.73 14.23 -1.24
N SER A 342 -7.66 15.03 -1.25
CA SER A 342 -6.45 14.85 -0.42
C SER A 342 -6.45 15.95 0.64
N LEU A 343 -6.30 15.56 1.91
CA LEU A 343 -6.29 16.45 3.08
C LEU A 343 -5.05 16.17 3.92
N VAL A 344 -4.29 17.21 4.25
CA VAL A 344 -3.08 17.17 5.07
C VAL A 344 -3.22 18.15 6.23
N ASP A 345 -2.85 17.74 7.44
CA ASP A 345 -2.65 18.64 8.57
C ASP A 345 -1.16 18.97 8.72
N ASN A 346 -0.80 20.24 8.54
CA ASN A 346 0.58 20.69 8.61
C ASN A 346 1.09 20.86 10.04
N ASP A 347 0.20 20.91 11.05
CA ASP A 347 0.59 20.88 12.45
C ASP A 347 0.80 19.42 12.90
N TYR A 348 1.91 18.81 12.50
CA TYR A 348 2.23 17.43 12.86
C TYR A 348 2.59 17.24 14.35
N VAL A 349 2.67 18.33 15.12
CA VAL A 349 3.03 18.30 16.54
C VAL A 349 1.78 18.25 17.41
N ASN A 350 0.80 19.14 17.15
CA ASN A 350 -0.41 19.29 17.97
C ASN A 350 -1.72 19.19 17.17
N GLY A 351 -1.65 19.01 15.86
CA GLY A 351 -2.81 18.97 14.99
C GLY A 351 -3.71 17.76 15.22
N ASP A 352 -4.99 17.96 14.92
CA ASP A 352 -5.99 16.90 14.88
C ASP A 352 -6.76 17.02 13.56
N LEU A 353 -6.26 16.31 12.56
CA LEU A 353 -6.88 16.21 11.24
C LEU A 353 -8.33 15.73 11.36
N PHE A 354 -8.62 14.77 12.25
CA PHE A 354 -9.93 14.15 12.34
C PHE A 354 -10.99 15.04 12.98
N ALA A 355 -10.58 16.03 13.78
CA ALA A 355 -11.49 17.01 14.35
C ALA A 355 -12.29 17.79 13.30
N VAL A 356 -11.86 17.85 12.02
CA VAL A 356 -12.61 18.57 10.98
C VAL A 356 -13.91 17.82 10.62
N PHE A 357 -13.93 16.52 10.89
CA PHE A 357 -15.03 15.62 10.58
C PHE A 357 -16.02 15.43 11.74
N ALA A 358 -15.80 16.01 12.93
CA ALA A 358 -16.61 15.75 14.13
C ALA A 358 -18.10 16.07 13.93
N ASP A 359 -18.44 17.18 13.26
CA ASP A 359 -19.81 17.70 13.13
C ASP A 359 -20.40 17.53 11.72
N PHE A 360 -20.38 16.30 11.19
CA PHE A 360 -20.89 15.96 9.85
C PHE A 360 -22.03 14.95 9.90
#